data_AF-A0A3N1GFQ1-F1
#
_entry.id   AF-A0A3N1GFQ1-F1
#
_cell.length_a   1.000
_cell.length_b   1.000
_cell.length_c   1.000
_cell.angle_alpha   90.00
_cell.angle_beta   90.00
_cell.angle_gamma   90.00
#
_symmetry.space_group_name_H-M   'P 1'
#
loop_
_entity.id
_entity.type
_entity.pdbx_description
1 polymer ?
#
loop_
_entity_poly.entity_id
_entity_poly.type
_entity_poly.pdbx_seq_one_letter_code
_entity_poly.pdbx_strand_id
1 'polypeptide(L)'
;MTYTVLTGQFVIRYADLPRQGPEPDGDTVKFRPDSPALVERLPRPSGTPPDLNARGISVRLEAIDALETHFGETHQELAGANAARDEMLHLLGFTGVEFFDDLPNKVRAADRDSMRGHVLSNGIDANGRMIGFVYPDEPPGPAGGTVFLDDAGADRSVNARLLAAGLAYPAFYATLPATLRTHLAGVSRKARAEGAGIWPVSTADPDGAATVTDLVGLQRLVCWPKLFRRLVPFLAAGAANFDGFDAWLRSDPVNRDDSLFLLDRLESGNLHDVIEAAGHRIRMTVWPEDFIIDPDPAPPGAPTLPPALAAGDVLIVAALPDPAGSDRGKERLTLLNTTAGQIDLTGWTLRDRNGRAQRLTGTLGGGVVAQIAGNGSFALGNTGGTITLLDALGTPIDEVTYRAGQVKEGRTIAFGR
;
A
#
# COMPACT_ATOMS: atom_id res chain seq x y z
N MET A 1 -11.39 -1.63 7.41
CA MET A 1 -10.70 -1.47 6.12
C MET A 1 -10.14 -2.81 5.72
N THR A 2 -10.01 -3.07 4.44
CA THR A 2 -9.50 -4.34 3.93
C THR A 2 -8.25 -4.12 3.11
N TYR A 3 -7.38 -5.12 3.06
CA TYR A 3 -6.16 -5.13 2.30
C TYR A 3 -6.31 -5.98 1.04
N THR A 4 -5.68 -5.56 -0.05
CA THR A 4 -5.54 -6.34 -1.27
C THR A 4 -4.31 -7.23 -1.13
N VAL A 5 -4.47 -8.52 -1.44
CA VAL A 5 -3.38 -9.50 -1.46
C VAL A 5 -2.59 -9.36 -2.76
N LEU A 6 -1.30 -9.05 -2.67
CA LEU A 6 -0.41 -8.93 -3.81
C LEU A 6 0.75 -9.91 -3.70
N THR A 7 0.82 -10.87 -4.63
CA THR A 7 1.93 -11.84 -4.70
C THR A 7 3.02 -11.33 -5.62
N GLY A 8 4.26 -11.72 -5.35
CA GLY A 8 5.38 -11.31 -6.17
C GLY A 8 6.72 -11.69 -5.56
N GLN A 9 7.71 -10.85 -5.80
CA GLN A 9 9.06 -11.04 -5.29
C GLN A 9 9.62 -9.73 -4.72
N PHE A 10 10.17 -9.78 -3.52
CA PHE A 10 11.05 -8.73 -3.02
C PHE A 10 12.37 -8.79 -3.78
N VAL A 11 12.92 -7.65 -4.16
CA VAL A 11 14.13 -7.53 -4.97
C VAL A 11 15.11 -6.62 -4.25
N ILE A 12 16.35 -7.06 -4.07
CA ILE A 12 17.39 -6.26 -3.38
C ILE A 12 18.58 -5.94 -4.28
N ARG A 13 18.70 -6.63 -5.42
CA ARG A 13 19.82 -6.46 -6.34
C ARG A 13 19.37 -6.68 -7.78
N TYR A 14 19.94 -5.89 -8.70
CA TYR A 14 19.81 -6.11 -10.14
C TYR A 14 21.13 -6.66 -10.66
N ALA A 15 21.20 -7.96 -10.97
CA ALA A 15 22.45 -8.60 -11.40
C ALA A 15 23.05 -7.95 -12.67
N ASP A 16 22.20 -7.41 -13.55
CA ASP A 16 22.59 -6.71 -14.76
C ASP A 16 23.08 -5.28 -14.52
N LEU A 17 22.68 -4.66 -13.41
CA LEU A 17 23.03 -3.27 -13.03
C LEU A 17 23.22 -3.15 -11.50
N PRO A 18 24.22 -3.82 -10.91
CA PRO A 18 24.30 -3.97 -9.46
C PRO A 18 24.47 -2.62 -8.73
N ARG A 19 25.12 -1.64 -9.36
CA ARG A 19 25.30 -0.29 -8.80
C ARG A 19 24.08 0.63 -8.98
N GLN A 20 23.08 0.19 -9.74
CA GLN A 20 21.79 0.88 -9.91
C GLN A 20 20.64 0.05 -9.32
N GLY A 21 20.97 -0.88 -8.42
CA GLY A 21 20.02 -1.72 -7.70
C GLY A 21 19.15 -0.93 -6.72
N PRO A 22 18.15 -1.59 -6.12
CA PRO A 22 17.39 -1.05 -4.98
C PRO A 22 18.29 -0.68 -3.79
N GLU A 23 17.80 0.22 -2.95
CA GLU A 23 18.41 0.61 -1.67
C GLU A 23 17.42 0.30 -0.54
N PRO A 24 17.35 -0.95 -0.06
CA PRO A 24 16.53 -1.24 1.12
C PRO A 24 17.08 -0.49 2.34
N ASP A 25 16.20 0.10 3.15
CA ASP A 25 16.59 1.08 4.20
C ASP A 25 15.93 0.85 5.57
N GLY A 26 15.26 -0.29 5.78
CA GLY A 26 14.65 -0.67 7.06
C GLY A 26 13.14 -0.42 7.14
N ASP A 27 12.59 0.39 6.24
CA ASP A 27 11.13 0.52 6.08
C ASP A 27 10.68 0.58 4.60
N THR A 28 11.62 0.45 3.66
CA THR A 28 11.33 0.41 2.23
C THR A 28 12.04 -0.77 1.57
N VAL A 29 11.32 -1.52 0.72
CA VAL A 29 11.89 -2.62 -0.09
C VAL A 29 11.29 -2.63 -1.49
N LYS A 30 12.10 -2.95 -2.51
CA LYS A 30 11.58 -3.10 -3.88
C LYS A 30 10.78 -4.39 -4.00
N PHE A 31 9.63 -4.31 -4.66
CA PHE A 31 8.75 -5.44 -4.92
C PHE A 31 8.36 -5.51 -6.39
N ARG A 32 8.53 -6.68 -6.98
CA ARG A 32 8.07 -6.99 -8.33
C ARG A 32 6.78 -7.81 -8.22
N PRO A 33 5.60 -7.21 -8.45
CA PRO A 33 4.33 -7.92 -8.37
C PRO A 33 4.18 -8.92 -9.53
N ASP A 34 3.53 -10.06 -9.27
CA ASP A 34 3.16 -11.00 -10.34
C ASP A 34 2.11 -10.40 -11.29
N SER A 35 1.27 -9.50 -10.78
CA SER A 35 0.25 -8.79 -11.56
C SER A 35 0.35 -7.27 -11.33
N PRO A 36 1.09 -6.54 -12.18
CA PRO A 36 1.18 -5.08 -12.14
C PRO A 36 -0.19 -4.38 -12.11
N ALA A 37 -1.17 -4.91 -12.85
CA ALA A 37 -2.53 -4.37 -12.92
C ALA A 37 -3.26 -4.35 -11.55
N LEU A 38 -2.88 -5.21 -10.60
CA LEU A 38 -3.44 -5.15 -9.25
C LEU A 38 -2.92 -3.95 -8.45
N VAL A 39 -1.67 -3.54 -8.67
CA VAL A 39 -1.06 -2.36 -8.03
C VAL A 39 -1.68 -1.08 -8.59
N GLU A 40 -1.91 -1.02 -9.90
CA GLU A 40 -2.57 0.11 -10.58
C GLU A 40 -4.00 0.39 -10.08
N ARG A 41 -4.64 -0.64 -9.49
CA ARG A 41 -6.00 -0.58 -8.92
C ARG A 41 -6.02 -0.28 -7.42
N LEU A 42 -4.87 -0.04 -6.78
CA LEU A 42 -4.87 0.36 -5.38
C LEU A 42 -5.42 1.78 -5.21
N PRO A 43 -6.11 2.08 -4.09
CA PRO A 43 -6.48 3.45 -3.74
C PRO A 43 -5.27 4.38 -3.71
N ARG A 44 -5.47 5.66 -4.05
CA ARG A 44 -4.40 6.68 -4.04
C ARG A 44 -4.93 7.95 -3.39
N PRO A 45 -5.00 8.02 -2.05
CA PRO A 45 -5.60 9.15 -1.33
C PRO A 45 -5.06 10.51 -1.76
N SER A 46 -3.78 10.59 -2.11
CA SER A 46 -3.10 11.80 -2.58
C SER A 46 -3.19 12.04 -4.10
N GLY A 47 -3.88 11.17 -4.84
CA GLY A 47 -4.08 11.28 -6.29
C GLY A 47 -2.86 10.87 -7.14
N THR A 48 -1.71 10.62 -6.52
CA THR A 48 -0.49 10.17 -7.20
C THR A 48 -0.65 8.74 -7.76
N PRO A 49 -0.31 8.48 -9.05
CA PRO A 49 -0.30 7.12 -9.57
C PRO A 49 0.86 6.30 -8.98
N PRO A 50 0.77 4.96 -8.98
CA PRO A 50 1.89 4.13 -8.55
C PRO A 50 3.12 4.33 -9.44
N ASP A 51 4.29 4.51 -8.83
CA ASP A 51 5.60 4.50 -9.50
C ASP A 51 6.02 3.04 -9.79
N LEU A 52 5.25 2.41 -10.67
CA LEU A 52 5.41 1.04 -11.09
C LEU A 52 6.10 1.00 -12.45
N ASN A 53 7.16 0.20 -12.55
CA ASN A 53 7.86 -0.03 -13.80
C ASN A 53 8.24 -1.51 -13.99
N ALA A 54 8.98 -1.82 -15.06
CA ALA A 54 9.38 -3.20 -15.38
C ALA A 54 10.23 -3.87 -14.27
N ARG A 55 10.88 -3.10 -13.40
CA ARG A 55 11.62 -3.60 -12.23
C ARG A 55 10.80 -3.63 -10.95
N GLY A 56 9.50 -3.30 -11.02
CA GLY A 56 8.55 -3.30 -9.92
C GLY A 56 8.33 -1.92 -9.31
N ILE A 57 7.84 -1.90 -8.08
CA ILE A 57 7.45 -0.74 -7.28
C ILE A 57 8.15 -0.79 -5.92
N SER A 58 8.42 0.35 -5.30
CA SER A 58 8.90 0.38 -3.91
C SER A 58 7.74 0.22 -2.95
N VAL A 59 7.91 -0.63 -1.94
CA VAL A 59 6.94 -0.85 -0.86
C VAL A 59 7.41 -0.10 0.36
N ARG A 60 6.63 0.88 0.81
CA ARG A 60 6.78 1.51 2.11
C ARG A 60 6.06 0.64 3.13
N LEU A 61 6.77 0.15 4.12
CA LEU A 61 6.21 -0.67 5.19
C LEU A 61 5.22 0.18 5.99
N GLU A 62 3.95 -0.23 6.00
CA GLU A 62 2.90 0.42 6.78
C GLU A 62 3.23 0.40 8.28
N ALA A 63 2.78 1.45 8.98
CA ALA A 63 2.83 1.62 10.44
C ALA A 63 4.21 1.89 11.06
N ILE A 64 5.30 1.87 10.29
CA ILE A 64 6.66 2.09 10.79
C ILE A 64 7.43 3.16 10.00
N ASP A 65 8.46 3.72 10.64
CA ASP A 65 9.43 4.65 10.06
C ASP A 65 10.80 4.36 10.68
N ALA A 66 11.71 3.82 9.88
CA ALA A 66 13.06 3.46 10.32
C ALA A 66 14.00 4.67 10.29
N LEU A 67 15.09 4.63 11.06
CA LEU A 67 16.13 5.65 10.97
C LEU A 67 16.73 5.68 9.55
N GLU A 68 17.05 6.88 9.07
CA GLU A 68 17.51 7.09 7.68
C GLU A 68 18.91 6.47 7.44
N THR A 69 18.99 5.42 6.63
CA THR A 69 20.31 4.98 6.08
C THR A 69 20.88 5.99 5.08
N HIS A 70 19.98 6.75 4.43
CA HIS A 70 20.29 7.86 3.54
C HIS A 70 19.11 8.81 3.43
N PHE A 71 19.36 10.10 3.48
CA PHE A 71 18.39 11.14 3.17
C PHE A 71 19.11 12.37 2.63
N GLY A 72 18.96 12.66 1.34
CA GLY A 72 19.87 13.59 0.66
C GLY A 72 21.32 13.13 0.80
N GLU A 73 22.22 14.04 1.17
CA GLU A 73 23.65 13.74 1.42
C GLU A 73 23.94 13.39 2.89
N THR A 74 22.94 12.91 3.63
CA THR A 74 23.06 12.64 5.07
C THR A 74 22.43 11.30 5.48
N HIS A 75 22.50 10.99 6.78
CA HIS A 75 21.98 9.76 7.39
C HIS A 75 21.56 10.03 8.84
N GLN A 76 20.90 9.08 9.48
CA GLN A 76 20.50 9.18 10.88
C GLN A 76 20.99 7.95 11.62
N GLU A 77 21.88 8.17 12.60
CA GLU A 77 22.47 7.15 13.48
C GLU A 77 22.65 5.79 12.77
N LEU A 78 23.72 5.70 11.97
CA LEU A 78 23.88 4.60 11.01
C LEU A 78 23.84 3.21 11.64
N ALA A 79 24.23 3.03 12.90
CA ALA A 79 24.20 1.70 13.50
C ALA A 79 22.75 1.20 13.65
N GLY A 80 21.86 2.04 14.17
CA GLY A 80 20.42 1.76 14.29
C GLY A 80 19.72 1.69 12.94
N ALA A 81 20.03 2.59 12.00
CA ALA A 81 19.47 2.55 10.65
C ALA A 81 19.85 1.25 9.91
N ASN A 82 21.12 0.86 9.96
CA ASN A 82 21.59 -0.39 9.37
C ASN A 82 21.01 -1.61 10.11
N ALA A 83 20.87 -1.58 11.43
CA ALA A 83 20.26 -2.66 12.19
C ALA A 83 18.79 -2.91 11.76
N ALA A 84 18.02 -1.84 11.51
CA ALA A 84 16.67 -1.96 10.98
C ALA A 84 16.63 -2.56 9.57
N ARG A 85 17.50 -2.06 8.67
CA ARG A 85 17.64 -2.60 7.31
C ARG A 85 18.03 -4.07 7.32
N ASP A 86 19.05 -4.43 8.07
CA ASP A 86 19.63 -5.77 8.06
C ASP A 86 18.65 -6.78 8.66
N GLU A 87 17.91 -6.41 9.72
CA GLU A 87 16.84 -7.25 10.26
C GLU A 87 15.66 -7.35 9.29
N MET A 88 15.25 -6.26 8.63
CA MET A 88 14.21 -6.32 7.59
C MET A 88 14.57 -7.34 6.49
N LEU A 89 15.81 -7.32 6.03
CA LEU A 89 16.31 -8.25 5.00
C LEU A 89 16.35 -9.69 5.51
N HIS A 90 16.83 -9.90 6.74
CA HIS A 90 16.85 -11.22 7.38
C HIS A 90 15.44 -11.79 7.57
N LEU A 91 14.48 -10.97 8.01
CA LEU A 91 13.07 -11.34 8.16
C LEU A 91 12.39 -11.67 6.83
N LEU A 92 12.83 -11.05 5.73
CA LEU A 92 12.41 -11.39 4.37
C LEU A 92 13.12 -12.64 3.80
N GLY A 93 14.06 -13.22 4.55
CA GLY A 93 14.78 -14.44 4.21
C GLY A 93 16.00 -14.23 3.30
N PHE A 94 16.48 -12.98 3.15
CA PHE A 94 17.75 -12.74 2.44
C PHE A 94 18.94 -13.08 3.34
N THR A 95 19.95 -13.71 2.74
CA THR A 95 21.20 -14.12 3.40
C THR A 95 22.40 -13.74 2.55
N GLY A 96 23.58 -13.64 3.17
CA GLY A 96 24.83 -13.30 2.49
C GLY A 96 24.83 -11.89 1.86
N VAL A 97 24.03 -10.96 2.40
CA VAL A 97 23.89 -9.61 1.83
C VAL A 97 25.14 -8.80 2.16
N GLU A 98 25.81 -8.32 1.13
CA GLU A 98 26.99 -7.47 1.22
C GLU A 98 26.72 -6.18 0.44
N PHE A 99 27.05 -5.03 1.01
CA PHE A 99 26.93 -3.72 0.37
C PHE A 99 28.25 -3.30 -0.30
N PHE A 100 28.20 -2.31 -1.20
CA PHE A 100 29.41 -1.69 -1.73
C PHE A 100 30.03 -0.76 -0.69
N ASP A 101 31.36 -0.77 -0.57
CA ASP A 101 32.08 0.14 0.34
C ASP A 101 31.87 1.62 -0.02
N ASP A 102 31.75 1.93 -1.32
CA ASP A 102 31.57 3.27 -1.85
C ASP A 102 30.12 3.68 -2.10
N LEU A 103 29.19 2.71 -2.01
CA LEU A 103 27.74 2.91 -2.12
C LEU A 103 27.05 2.06 -1.03
N PRO A 104 27.08 2.49 0.24
CA PRO A 104 26.75 1.64 1.39
C PRO A 104 25.28 1.21 1.49
N ASN A 105 24.43 1.75 0.62
CA ASN A 105 23.01 1.38 0.51
C ASN A 105 22.73 0.48 -0.71
N LYS A 106 23.69 0.31 -1.62
CA LYS A 106 23.58 -0.57 -2.79
C LYS A 106 24.12 -1.97 -2.46
N VAL A 107 23.32 -2.99 -2.75
CA VAL A 107 23.71 -4.39 -2.55
C VAL A 107 24.72 -4.83 -3.63
N ARG A 108 25.93 -5.18 -3.20
CA ARG A 108 27.00 -5.72 -4.04
C ARG A 108 26.79 -7.21 -4.33
N ALA A 109 26.46 -7.98 -3.30
CA ALA A 109 26.26 -9.43 -3.38
C ALA A 109 25.17 -9.88 -2.39
N ALA A 110 24.51 -11.00 -2.71
CA ALA A 110 23.55 -11.70 -1.87
C ALA A 110 23.46 -13.16 -2.36
N ASP A 111 23.05 -14.09 -1.50
CA ASP A 111 22.81 -15.48 -1.92
C ASP A 111 21.68 -15.56 -2.96
N ARG A 112 20.71 -14.65 -2.85
CA ARG A 112 19.63 -14.47 -3.83
C ARG A 112 19.34 -12.99 -4.04
N ASP A 113 19.21 -12.58 -5.30
CA ASP A 113 18.85 -11.20 -5.67
C ASP A 113 17.38 -10.87 -5.40
N SER A 114 16.53 -11.90 -5.29
CA SER A 114 15.09 -11.77 -5.02
C SER A 114 14.53 -12.95 -4.23
N MET A 115 13.49 -12.68 -3.45
CA MET A 115 12.78 -13.64 -2.61
C MET A 115 11.28 -13.58 -2.89
N ARG A 116 10.63 -14.75 -2.95
CA ARG A 116 9.16 -14.84 -3.05
C ARG A 116 8.53 -14.37 -1.74
N GLY A 117 7.37 -13.75 -1.86
CA GLY A 117 6.56 -13.32 -0.72
C GLY A 117 5.34 -12.56 -1.18
N HIS A 118 4.68 -11.89 -0.25
CA HIS A 118 3.47 -11.13 -0.55
C HIS A 118 3.38 -9.83 0.24
N VAL A 119 2.58 -8.90 -0.30
CA VAL A 119 2.25 -7.62 0.31
C VAL A 119 0.75 -7.56 0.52
N LEU A 120 0.33 -7.17 1.71
CA LEU A 120 -1.04 -6.77 2.00
C LEU A 120 -1.10 -5.25 1.95
N SER A 121 -1.74 -4.70 0.92
CA SER A 121 -1.73 -3.25 0.65
C SER A 121 -3.14 -2.66 0.63
N ASN A 122 -3.29 -1.45 1.15
CA ASN A 122 -4.52 -0.66 1.12
C ASN A 122 -4.38 0.62 0.27
N GLY A 123 -3.22 0.89 -0.34
CA GLY A 123 -3.05 2.09 -1.15
C GLY A 123 -1.64 2.42 -1.63
N ILE A 124 -1.59 3.53 -2.37
CA ILE A 124 -0.40 4.20 -2.88
C ILE A 124 -0.22 5.51 -2.13
N ASP A 125 1.02 5.79 -1.70
CA ASP A 125 1.37 7.03 -1.02
C ASP A 125 1.53 8.22 -1.99
N ALA A 126 1.72 9.41 -1.43
CA ALA A 126 1.92 10.64 -2.21
C ALA A 126 3.13 10.61 -3.15
N ASN A 127 4.11 9.72 -2.92
CA ASN A 127 5.31 9.53 -3.72
C ASN A 127 5.18 8.38 -4.75
N GLY A 128 3.99 7.79 -4.89
CA GLY A 128 3.76 6.68 -5.81
C GLY A 128 4.25 5.33 -5.28
N ARG A 129 4.66 5.22 -4.00
CA ARG A 129 5.07 3.95 -3.39
C ARG A 129 3.86 3.17 -2.92
N MET A 130 3.94 1.85 -2.98
CA MET A 130 2.91 0.99 -2.41
C MET A 130 3.05 0.97 -0.89
N ILE A 131 1.97 1.24 -0.14
CA ILE A 131 1.97 1.10 1.32
C ILE A 131 1.48 -0.31 1.66
N GLY A 132 2.17 -1.03 2.55
CA GLY A 132 1.63 -2.31 3.01
C GLY A 132 2.43 -3.05 4.06
N PHE A 133 1.83 -4.14 4.52
CA PHE A 133 2.49 -5.15 5.35
C PHE A 133 3.17 -6.19 4.46
N VAL A 134 4.43 -6.49 4.74
CA VAL A 134 5.23 -7.41 3.91
C VAL A 134 5.49 -8.73 4.64
N TYR A 135 5.48 -9.83 3.89
CA TYR A 135 5.55 -11.18 4.43
C TYR A 135 6.41 -12.09 3.52
N PRO A 136 7.32 -12.90 4.10
CA PRO A 136 8.13 -13.86 3.34
C PRO A 136 7.41 -15.18 3.03
N ASP A 137 6.23 -15.40 3.62
CA ASP A 137 5.49 -16.67 3.56
C ASP A 137 4.34 -16.64 2.53
N GLU A 138 3.58 -17.73 2.48
CA GLU A 138 2.45 -17.90 1.56
C GLU A 138 1.32 -16.91 1.89
N PRO A 139 0.67 -16.32 0.87
CA PRO A 139 -0.40 -15.35 1.08
C PRO A 139 -1.63 -15.99 1.75
N PRO A 140 -2.39 -15.21 2.54
CA PRO A 140 -3.60 -15.69 3.21
C PRO A 140 -4.77 -15.97 2.25
N GLY A 141 -4.61 -15.72 0.95
CA GLY A 141 -5.63 -15.88 -0.07
C GLY A 141 -5.07 -15.69 -1.49
N PRO A 142 -5.92 -15.78 -2.52
CA PRO A 142 -5.50 -15.58 -3.90
C PRO A 142 -5.07 -14.12 -4.16
N ALA A 143 -4.16 -13.92 -5.10
CA ALA A 143 -3.76 -12.60 -5.57
C ALA A 143 -4.98 -11.80 -6.06
N GLY A 144 -5.08 -10.53 -5.63
CA GLY A 144 -6.22 -9.65 -5.89
C GLY A 144 -7.40 -9.85 -4.94
N GLY A 145 -7.38 -10.92 -4.15
CA GLY A 145 -8.32 -11.12 -3.07
C GLY A 145 -8.22 -10.03 -2.01
N THR A 146 -9.31 -9.85 -1.28
CA THR A 146 -9.44 -8.90 -0.19
C THR A 146 -9.34 -9.63 1.15
N VAL A 147 -8.51 -9.14 2.06
CA VAL A 147 -8.33 -9.70 3.41
C VAL A 147 -8.62 -8.67 4.49
N PHE A 148 -9.26 -9.09 5.57
CA PHE A 148 -9.31 -8.32 6.81
C PHE A 148 -8.10 -8.71 7.65
N LEU A 149 -7.17 -7.78 7.81
CA LEU A 149 -5.97 -8.01 8.61
C LEU A 149 -6.29 -7.81 10.09
N ASP A 150 -6.14 -8.87 10.87
CA ASP A 150 -6.26 -8.86 12.34
C ASP A 150 -4.90 -8.68 13.01
N ASP A 151 -4.90 -8.56 14.33
CA ASP A 151 -3.69 -8.31 15.14
C ASP A 151 -2.66 -9.44 14.96
N ALA A 152 -3.11 -10.70 14.95
CA ALA A 152 -2.24 -11.85 14.77
C ALA A 152 -1.63 -11.92 13.36
N GLY A 153 -2.35 -11.47 12.33
CA GLY A 153 -1.83 -11.28 10.99
C GLY A 153 -0.78 -10.18 10.96
N ALA A 154 -1.08 -9.02 11.54
CA ALA A 154 -0.14 -7.90 11.60
C ALA A 154 1.15 -8.29 12.34
N ASP A 155 1.07 -9.02 13.45
CA ASP A 155 2.24 -9.49 14.23
C ASP A 155 3.20 -10.40 13.46
N ARG A 156 2.70 -11.11 12.43
CA ARG A 156 3.55 -11.94 11.57
C ARG A 156 4.30 -11.13 10.50
N SER A 157 3.86 -9.90 10.24
CA SER A 157 4.52 -9.05 9.24
C SER A 157 5.93 -8.67 9.67
N VAL A 158 6.79 -8.41 8.68
CA VAL A 158 8.12 -7.83 8.95
C VAL A 158 7.97 -6.49 9.68
N ASN A 159 6.95 -5.70 9.32
CA ASN A 159 6.67 -4.39 9.91
C ASN A 159 6.52 -4.45 11.44
N ALA A 160 5.61 -5.30 11.92
CA ALA A 160 5.33 -5.43 13.35
C ALA A 160 6.51 -6.04 14.10
N ARG A 161 7.28 -6.93 13.47
CA ARG A 161 8.49 -7.50 14.06
C ARG A 161 9.61 -6.48 14.23
N LEU A 162 9.80 -5.57 13.26
CA LEU A 162 10.73 -4.45 13.40
C LEU A 162 10.29 -3.48 14.50
N LEU A 163 8.99 -3.18 14.58
CA LEU A 163 8.42 -2.34 15.63
C LEU A 163 8.60 -2.98 17.03
N ALA A 164 8.32 -4.27 17.15
CA ALA A 164 8.49 -5.04 18.39
C ALA A 164 9.95 -5.13 18.83
N ALA A 165 10.89 -5.19 17.88
CA ALA A 165 12.32 -5.18 18.16
C ALA A 165 12.87 -3.79 18.55
N GLY A 166 12.04 -2.73 18.47
CA GLY A 166 12.48 -1.36 18.70
C GLY A 166 13.45 -0.86 17.63
N LEU A 167 13.38 -1.38 16.40
CA LEU A 167 14.25 -0.98 15.30
C LEU A 167 13.64 0.11 14.39
N ALA A 168 12.37 0.45 14.61
CA ALA A 168 11.69 1.53 13.91
C ALA A 168 10.75 2.27 14.86
N TYR A 169 10.51 3.55 14.57
CA TYR A 169 9.45 4.31 15.23
C TYR A 169 8.09 3.94 14.62
N PRO A 170 6.98 4.11 15.36
CA PRO A 170 5.66 4.05 14.77
C PRO A 170 5.41 5.27 13.86
N ALA A 171 4.67 5.04 12.77
CA ALA A 171 4.16 6.10 11.90
C ALA A 171 2.78 5.70 11.37
N PHE A 172 1.73 6.19 12.04
CA PHE A 172 0.37 5.76 11.78
C PHE A 172 -0.37 6.74 10.89
N TYR A 173 -0.65 6.34 9.65
CA TYR A 173 -1.45 7.13 8.73
C TYR A 173 -2.94 6.86 8.90
N ALA A 174 -3.79 7.82 8.47
CA ALA A 174 -5.25 7.70 8.53
C ALA A 174 -5.81 6.48 7.76
N THR A 175 -5.04 5.93 6.81
CA THR A 175 -5.37 4.71 6.08
C THR A 175 -5.20 3.42 6.89
N LEU A 176 -4.48 3.46 8.02
CA LEU A 176 -4.31 2.32 8.91
C LEU A 176 -5.58 2.11 9.76
N PRO A 177 -6.21 0.91 9.75
CA PRO A 177 -7.37 0.62 10.59
C PRO A 177 -7.14 0.93 12.07
N ALA A 178 -8.16 1.49 12.72
CA ALA A 178 -8.06 1.92 14.12
C ALA A 178 -7.69 0.79 15.10
N THR A 179 -8.18 -0.43 14.85
CA THR A 179 -7.85 -1.61 15.65
C THR A 179 -6.36 -1.95 15.53
N LEU A 180 -5.84 -2.05 14.31
CA LEU A 180 -4.42 -2.30 14.05
C LEU A 180 -3.53 -1.19 14.60
N ARG A 181 -3.94 0.08 14.47
CA ARG A 181 -3.22 1.19 15.09
C ARG A 181 -3.12 1.05 16.60
N THR A 182 -4.23 0.71 17.27
CA THR A 182 -4.26 0.53 18.72
C THR A 182 -3.32 -0.61 19.16
N HIS A 183 -3.37 -1.72 18.43
CA HIS A 183 -2.50 -2.88 18.67
C HIS A 183 -1.02 -2.55 18.48
N LEU A 184 -0.64 -2.00 17.33
CA LEU A 184 0.75 -1.66 16.99
C LEU A 184 1.31 -0.53 17.87
N ALA A 185 0.46 0.42 18.31
CA ALA A 185 0.84 1.38 19.34
C ALA A 185 1.20 0.69 20.66
N GLY A 186 0.47 -0.37 21.04
CA GLY A 186 0.81 -1.22 22.18
C GLY A 186 2.16 -1.93 22.02
N VAL A 187 2.43 -2.48 20.83
CA VAL A 187 3.72 -3.11 20.49
C VAL A 187 4.87 -2.12 20.63
N SER A 188 4.73 -0.91 20.07
CA SER A 188 5.75 0.15 20.14
C SER A 188 6.00 0.61 21.58
N ARG A 189 4.94 0.90 22.35
CA ARG A 189 5.06 1.31 23.75
C ARG A 189 5.75 0.24 24.59
N LYS A 190 5.49 -1.05 24.33
CA LYS A 190 6.16 -2.15 24.99
C LYS A 190 7.66 -2.17 24.66
N ALA A 191 8.02 -2.11 23.38
CA ALA A 191 9.41 -2.06 22.95
C ALA A 191 10.17 -0.88 23.59
N ARG A 192 9.53 0.29 23.67
CA ARG A 192 10.08 1.48 24.36
C ARG A 192 10.27 1.24 25.85
N ALA A 193 9.26 0.73 26.55
CA ALA A 193 9.34 0.46 27.98
C ALA A 193 10.40 -0.59 28.35
N GLU A 194 10.65 -1.54 27.46
CA GLU A 194 11.69 -2.58 27.62
C GLU A 194 13.09 -2.10 27.21
N GLY A 195 13.22 -0.89 26.67
CA GLY A 195 14.50 -0.37 26.18
C GLY A 195 15.04 -1.18 24.99
N ALA A 196 14.17 -1.68 24.12
CA ALA A 196 14.57 -2.46 22.96
C ALA A 196 15.19 -1.58 21.87
N GLY A 197 16.13 -2.13 21.10
CA GLY A 197 16.69 -1.50 19.91
C GLY A 197 17.18 -0.07 20.14
N ILE A 198 16.56 0.89 19.45
CA ILE A 198 16.95 2.30 19.44
C ILE A 198 16.47 3.08 20.68
N TRP A 199 15.50 2.54 21.43
CA TRP A 199 14.84 3.27 22.52
C TRP A 199 15.76 3.75 23.66
N PRO A 200 16.81 3.01 24.10
CA PRO A 200 17.71 3.49 25.16
C PRO A 200 18.47 4.78 24.83
N VAL A 201 18.62 5.10 23.55
CA VAL A 201 19.35 6.28 23.05
C VAL A 201 18.43 7.26 22.32
N SER A 202 17.12 6.97 22.27
CA SER A 202 16.10 7.87 21.75
C SER A 202 16.12 9.20 22.49
N THR A 203 15.94 10.28 21.75
CA THR A 203 15.84 11.64 22.27
C THR A 203 15.09 12.55 21.30
N ALA A 204 15.03 13.86 21.59
CA ALA A 204 14.14 14.82 20.95
C ALA A 204 12.67 14.35 20.98
N ASP A 205 12.30 13.76 22.11
CA ASP A 205 11.03 13.08 22.32
C ASP A 205 10.37 13.57 23.63
N PRO A 206 9.16 13.09 23.97
CA PRO A 206 8.48 13.54 25.18
C PRO A 206 9.25 13.29 26.50
N ASP A 207 10.27 12.45 26.53
CA ASP A 207 11.09 12.26 27.74
C ASP A 207 12.25 13.26 27.84
N GLY A 208 12.66 13.88 26.73
CA GLY A 208 13.68 14.92 26.76
C GLY A 208 14.03 15.58 25.43
N ALA A 209 14.40 16.85 25.48
CA ALA A 209 14.90 17.58 24.32
C ALA A 209 16.34 17.19 23.99
N ALA A 210 16.65 17.13 22.69
CA ALA A 210 18.01 17.03 22.19
C ALA A 210 18.65 18.41 22.05
N THR A 211 19.97 18.49 22.17
CA THR A 211 20.75 19.66 21.77
C THR A 211 21.45 19.38 20.44
N VAL A 212 21.15 20.18 19.41
CA VAL A 212 21.71 20.04 18.06
C VAL A 212 22.28 21.39 17.63
N THR A 213 23.58 21.42 17.35
CA THR A 213 24.30 22.64 16.94
C THR A 213 24.61 22.69 15.45
N ASP A 214 24.60 21.55 14.78
CA ASP A 214 24.93 21.41 13.36
C ASP A 214 24.38 20.08 12.79
N LEU A 215 24.54 19.89 11.48
CA LEU A 215 24.14 18.68 10.77
C LEU A 215 24.89 17.43 11.24
N VAL A 216 26.12 17.55 11.76
CA VAL A 216 26.89 16.38 12.23
C VAL A 216 26.34 15.87 13.56
N GLY A 217 25.94 16.79 14.45
CA GLY A 217 25.22 16.48 15.68
C GLY A 217 23.87 15.84 15.39
N LEU A 218 23.13 16.38 14.40
CA LEU A 218 21.85 15.83 13.98
C LEU A 218 21.97 14.38 13.47
N GLN A 219 23.00 14.09 12.67
CA GLN A 219 23.25 12.75 12.12
C GLN A 219 23.47 11.66 13.17
N ARG A 220 23.83 12.03 14.41
CA ARG A 220 24.04 11.08 15.52
C ARG A 220 22.79 10.87 16.37
N LEU A 221 21.72 11.58 16.05
CA LEU A 221 20.53 11.63 16.87
C LEU A 221 19.59 10.48 16.52
N VAL A 222 19.21 9.70 17.53
CA VAL A 222 18.05 8.82 17.43
C VAL A 222 16.83 9.65 17.82
N CYS A 223 16.12 10.14 16.81
CA CYS A 223 14.85 10.83 16.96
C CYS A 223 13.89 10.35 15.88
N TRP A 224 12.62 10.75 15.95
CA TRP A 224 11.63 10.32 14.98
C TRP A 224 12.03 10.73 13.53
N PRO A 225 12.04 9.81 12.54
CA PRO A 225 12.63 10.10 11.23
C PRO A 225 11.88 11.17 10.44
N LYS A 226 10.55 11.31 10.58
CA LYS A 226 9.86 12.49 10.02
C LYS A 226 10.40 13.80 10.56
N LEU A 227 10.62 13.93 11.87
CA LEU A 227 11.25 15.13 12.43
C LEU A 227 12.65 15.33 11.84
N PHE A 228 13.48 14.28 11.80
CA PHE A 228 14.81 14.33 11.18
C PHE A 228 14.77 14.89 9.75
N ARG A 229 13.85 14.39 8.92
CA ARG A 229 13.64 14.85 7.52
C ARG A 229 13.25 16.33 7.39
N ARG A 230 12.77 16.98 8.45
CA ARG A 230 12.50 18.44 8.47
C ARG A 230 13.70 19.23 9.01
N LEU A 231 14.43 18.68 9.99
CA LEU A 231 15.60 19.33 10.58
C LEU A 231 16.78 19.42 9.59
N VAL A 232 16.99 18.39 8.76
CA VAL A 232 18.08 18.38 7.76
C VAL A 232 17.99 19.56 6.79
N PRO A 233 16.91 19.74 6.00
CA PRO A 233 16.84 20.85 5.05
C PRO A 233 16.82 22.22 5.74
N PHE A 234 16.25 22.32 6.95
CA PHE A 234 16.26 23.56 7.73
C PHE A 234 17.68 24.00 8.12
N LEU A 235 18.48 23.10 8.67
CA LEU A 235 19.88 23.39 9.02
C LEU A 235 20.76 23.55 7.77
N ALA A 236 20.53 22.75 6.73
CA ALA A 236 21.25 22.86 5.45
C ALA A 236 21.01 24.20 4.74
N ALA A 237 19.86 24.84 4.98
CA ALA A 237 19.56 26.19 4.51
C ALA A 237 20.33 27.30 5.28
N GLY A 238 21.19 26.94 6.24
CA GLY A 238 22.05 27.88 6.96
C GLY A 238 21.43 28.44 8.25
N ALA A 239 20.37 27.83 8.77
CA ALA A 239 19.82 28.22 10.06
C ALA A 239 20.86 28.02 11.18
N ALA A 240 21.13 29.08 11.95
CA ALA A 240 22.09 29.02 13.05
C ALA A 240 21.55 28.26 14.27
N ASN A 241 20.22 28.22 14.42
CA ASN A 241 19.51 27.60 15.54
C ASN A 241 18.04 27.33 15.11
N PHE A 242 17.20 26.83 16.02
CA PHE A 242 15.80 26.48 15.75
C PHE A 242 14.77 27.60 16.01
N ASP A 243 15.18 28.83 16.32
CA ASP A 243 14.23 29.92 16.64
C ASP A 243 13.27 30.23 15.48
N GLY A 244 13.69 29.97 14.23
CA GLY A 244 12.87 30.14 13.03
C GLY A 244 12.16 28.87 12.53
N PHE A 245 12.26 27.75 13.27
CA PHE A 245 11.82 26.45 12.77
C PHE A 245 10.29 26.34 12.65
N ASP A 246 9.54 26.80 13.65
CA ASP A 246 8.07 26.81 13.61
C ASP A 246 7.53 27.60 12.40
N ALA A 247 8.03 28.82 12.20
CA ALA A 247 7.65 29.64 11.05
C ALA A 247 8.03 28.98 9.70
N TRP A 248 9.16 28.27 9.66
CA TRP A 248 9.60 27.54 8.47
C TRP A 248 8.70 26.34 8.15
N LEU A 249 8.25 25.57 9.15
CA LEU A 249 7.27 24.50 8.99
C LEU A 249 5.97 25.05 8.39
N ARG A 250 5.36 26.04 9.07
CA ARG A 250 4.07 26.63 8.68
C ARG A 250 4.07 27.28 7.29
N SER A 251 5.24 27.62 6.75
CA SER A 251 5.37 28.21 5.41
C SER A 251 5.04 27.22 4.28
N ASP A 252 5.00 25.92 4.57
CA ASP A 252 4.64 24.86 3.62
C ASP A 252 3.79 23.79 4.34
N PRO A 253 2.46 24.03 4.43
CA PRO A 253 1.53 23.21 5.21
C PRO A 253 1.31 21.79 4.65
N VAL A 254 1.92 21.45 3.52
CA VAL A 254 1.82 20.12 2.90
C VAL A 254 3.14 19.38 3.07
N ASN A 255 4.25 19.95 2.60
CA ASN A 255 5.51 19.20 2.52
C ASN A 255 6.37 19.28 3.79
N ARG A 256 6.11 20.25 4.67
CA ARG A 256 6.92 20.48 5.87
C ARG A 256 6.14 20.25 7.15
N ASP A 257 4.84 20.54 7.13
CA ASP A 257 4.02 20.66 8.34
C ASP A 257 2.81 19.71 8.27
N ASP A 258 3.12 18.41 8.27
CA ASP A 258 2.15 17.33 8.08
C ASP A 258 0.87 17.54 8.91
N SER A 259 -0.30 17.33 8.29
CA SER A 259 -1.58 17.36 9.01
C SER A 259 -1.69 16.16 9.93
N LEU A 260 -2.09 16.41 11.17
CA LEU A 260 -2.19 15.41 12.23
C LEU A 260 -3.60 15.39 12.84
N PHE A 261 -3.99 14.23 13.34
CA PHE A 261 -5.11 14.09 14.28
C PHE A 261 -4.58 13.63 15.64
N LEU A 262 -4.69 14.48 16.65
CA LEU A 262 -4.18 14.25 18.00
C LEU A 262 -5.17 13.41 18.81
N LEU A 263 -4.76 12.22 19.24
CA LEU A 263 -5.67 11.23 19.84
C LEU A 263 -6.08 11.57 21.28
N ASP A 264 -5.23 12.29 22.00
CA ASP A 264 -5.46 12.70 23.39
C ASP A 264 -6.54 13.80 23.49
N ARG A 265 -6.59 14.69 22.50
CA ARG A 265 -7.49 15.85 22.44
C ARG A 265 -8.66 15.68 21.48
N LEU A 266 -8.57 14.69 20.58
CA LEU A 266 -9.55 14.43 19.52
C LEU A 266 -9.74 15.64 18.59
N GLU A 267 -8.64 16.31 18.26
CA GLU A 267 -8.62 17.50 17.40
C GLU A 267 -7.60 17.35 16.27
N SER A 268 -7.84 18.08 15.18
CA SER A 268 -6.85 18.24 14.11
C SER A 268 -5.79 19.25 14.54
N GLY A 269 -4.56 18.98 14.14
CA GLY A 269 -3.41 19.87 14.28
C GLY A 269 -2.40 19.59 13.18
N ASN A 270 -1.18 20.05 13.36
CA ASN A 270 -0.09 19.84 12.42
C ASN A 270 1.22 19.48 13.13
N LEU A 271 2.24 19.14 12.36
CA LEU A 271 3.56 18.79 12.88
C LEU A 271 4.15 19.87 13.80
N HIS A 272 3.98 21.15 13.50
CA HIS A 272 4.43 22.23 14.36
C HIS A 272 3.79 22.22 15.77
N ASP A 273 2.57 21.69 15.92
CA ASP A 273 1.86 21.68 17.21
C ASP A 273 2.44 20.65 18.19
N VAL A 274 3.18 19.67 17.65
CA VAL A 274 3.81 18.61 18.44
C VAL A 274 5.33 18.80 18.58
N ILE A 275 5.86 19.98 18.21
CA ILE A 275 7.29 20.28 18.26
C ILE A 275 7.57 21.51 19.11
N GLU A 276 8.51 21.37 20.05
CA GLU A 276 9.16 22.49 20.73
C GLU A 276 10.57 22.67 20.19
N ALA A 277 10.86 23.84 19.62
CA ALA A 277 12.15 24.16 19.03
C ALA A 277 12.58 25.58 19.42
N ALA A 278 13.72 25.71 20.11
CA ALA A 278 14.24 27.00 20.57
C ALA A 278 15.76 26.93 20.80
N GLY A 279 16.49 27.93 20.32
CA GLY A 279 17.94 27.91 20.30
C GLY A 279 18.45 26.60 19.67
N HIS A 280 19.33 25.88 20.35
CA HIS A 280 19.83 24.59 19.86
C HIS A 280 19.02 23.39 20.37
N ARG A 281 17.85 23.61 21.00
CA ARG A 281 17.05 22.53 21.58
C ARG A 281 15.87 22.19 20.68
N ILE A 282 15.62 20.90 20.50
CA ILE A 282 14.51 20.35 19.74
C ILE A 282 13.87 19.18 20.50
N ARG A 283 12.54 19.10 20.49
CA ARG A 283 11.77 18.05 21.17
C ARG A 283 10.41 17.84 20.51
N MET A 284 9.95 16.60 20.44
CA MET A 284 8.53 16.29 20.27
C MET A 284 7.80 16.33 21.60
N THR A 285 6.62 16.96 21.65
CA THR A 285 5.78 17.05 22.86
C THR A 285 4.79 15.90 22.97
N VAL A 286 4.54 15.19 21.88
CA VAL A 286 3.63 14.05 21.78
C VAL A 286 4.37 12.88 21.16
N TRP A 287 4.12 11.67 21.67
CA TRP A 287 4.70 10.45 21.11
C TRP A 287 4.04 10.09 19.76
N PRO A 288 4.75 9.51 18.77
CA PRO A 288 4.15 9.14 17.49
C PRO A 288 3.04 8.06 17.59
N GLU A 289 2.94 7.34 18.71
CA GLU A 289 1.80 6.47 18.98
C GLU A 289 0.47 7.20 19.23
N ASP A 290 0.54 8.48 19.59
CA ASP A 290 -0.58 9.25 20.13
C ASP A 290 -1.16 10.28 19.12
N PHE A 291 -0.74 10.20 17.85
CA PHE A 291 -1.36 10.95 16.76
C PHE A 291 -1.48 10.10 15.48
N ILE A 292 -2.31 10.57 14.57
CA ILE A 292 -2.48 10.01 13.22
C ILE A 292 -1.98 11.04 12.22
N ILE A 293 -1.27 10.59 11.20
CA ILE A 293 -0.78 11.40 10.08
C ILE A 293 -1.81 11.33 8.96
N ASP A 294 -2.30 12.47 8.52
CA ASP A 294 -3.17 12.51 7.36
C ASP A 294 -2.34 12.36 6.08
N PRO A 295 -2.85 11.62 5.07
CA PRO A 295 -2.20 11.58 3.77
C PRO A 295 -2.25 12.97 3.11
N ASP A 296 -1.24 13.28 2.30
CA ASP A 296 -1.21 14.54 1.55
C ASP A 296 -2.49 14.71 0.74
N PRO A 297 -3.07 15.92 0.70
CA PRO A 297 -4.31 16.18 -0.02
C PRO A 297 -4.08 16.02 -1.52
N ALA A 298 -5.02 15.36 -2.20
CA ALA A 298 -4.96 15.26 -3.64
C ALA A 298 -5.18 16.63 -4.31
N PRO A 299 -4.43 16.95 -5.38
CA PRO A 299 -4.72 18.12 -6.20
C PRO A 299 -6.18 18.11 -6.70
N PRO A 300 -6.82 19.27 -6.87
CA PRO A 300 -8.19 19.34 -7.38
C PRO A 300 -8.34 18.59 -8.72
N GLY A 301 -9.26 17.62 -8.76
CA GLY A 301 -9.52 16.81 -9.95
C GLY A 301 -8.59 15.61 -10.15
N ALA A 302 -7.60 15.41 -9.26
CA ALA A 302 -6.77 14.20 -9.30
C ALA A 302 -7.61 12.96 -8.93
N PRO A 303 -7.44 11.82 -9.63
CA PRO A 303 -8.18 10.60 -9.33
C PRO A 303 -7.70 9.98 -8.01
N THR A 304 -8.47 10.11 -6.93
CA THR A 304 -8.08 9.60 -5.59
C THR A 304 -8.50 8.16 -5.31
N LEU A 305 -9.45 7.68 -6.09
CA LEU A 305 -9.88 6.29 -6.09
C LEU A 305 -9.18 5.53 -7.23
N PRO A 306 -9.13 4.19 -7.18
CA PRO A 306 -8.76 3.39 -8.34
C PRO A 306 -9.56 3.88 -9.56
N PRO A 307 -9.04 3.78 -10.79
CA PRO A 307 -9.93 3.90 -11.95
C PRO A 307 -11.04 2.87 -11.72
N ALA A 308 -12.26 3.32 -11.43
CA ALA A 308 -13.40 2.44 -11.47
C ALA A 308 -13.40 1.85 -12.87
N LEU A 309 -13.56 0.53 -12.98
CA LEU A 309 -13.80 -0.05 -14.29
C LEU A 309 -15.00 0.69 -14.87
N ALA A 310 -14.79 1.31 -16.01
CA ALA A 310 -15.79 2.14 -16.63
C ALA A 310 -16.87 1.25 -17.23
N ALA A 311 -18.07 1.82 -17.40
CA ALA A 311 -19.08 1.18 -18.22
C ALA A 311 -18.48 0.88 -19.60
N GLY A 312 -18.48 -0.39 -20.00
CA GLY A 312 -17.88 -0.87 -21.26
C GLY A 312 -16.48 -1.48 -21.17
N ASP A 313 -15.80 -1.46 -20.02
CA ASP A 313 -14.51 -2.14 -19.83
C ASP A 313 -14.65 -3.67 -19.89
N VAL A 314 -15.82 -4.19 -19.47
CA VAL A 314 -16.25 -5.56 -19.72
C VAL A 314 -17.64 -5.55 -20.34
N LEU A 315 -17.76 -6.13 -21.53
CA LEU A 315 -19.01 -6.21 -22.28
C LEU A 315 -19.63 -7.60 -22.20
N ILE A 316 -20.94 -7.66 -22.01
CA ILE A 316 -21.78 -8.81 -22.33
C ILE A 316 -22.00 -8.78 -23.86
N VAL A 317 -21.31 -9.67 -24.58
CA VAL A 317 -21.33 -9.70 -26.05
C VAL A 317 -22.26 -10.77 -26.60
N ALA A 318 -22.60 -11.79 -25.81
CA ALA A 318 -23.57 -12.80 -26.21
C ALA A 318 -24.22 -13.52 -25.03
N ALA A 319 -25.40 -14.11 -25.27
CA ALA A 319 -26.10 -14.97 -24.33
C ALA A 319 -26.72 -16.19 -25.06
N LEU A 320 -26.75 -17.35 -24.42
CA LEU A 320 -27.51 -18.53 -24.83
C LEU A 320 -28.58 -18.81 -23.75
N PRO A 321 -29.79 -18.23 -23.87
CA PRO A 321 -30.86 -18.43 -22.90
C PRO A 321 -31.52 -19.81 -22.97
N ASP A 322 -31.75 -20.31 -24.18
CA ASP A 322 -32.53 -21.53 -24.45
C ASP A 322 -31.61 -22.56 -25.14
N PRO A 323 -30.70 -23.24 -24.40
CA PRO A 323 -29.83 -24.26 -24.96
C PRO A 323 -30.63 -25.51 -25.37
N ALA A 324 -30.13 -26.27 -26.36
CA ALA A 324 -30.83 -27.47 -26.82
C ALA A 324 -31.03 -28.51 -25.68
N GLY A 325 -32.28 -28.96 -25.51
CA GLY A 325 -32.68 -29.86 -24.43
C GLY A 325 -32.95 -29.13 -23.11
N SER A 326 -32.36 -29.58 -22.00
CA SER A 326 -32.61 -28.98 -20.67
C SER A 326 -31.74 -27.74 -20.44
N ASP A 327 -32.39 -26.63 -20.07
CA ASP A 327 -31.75 -25.34 -19.77
C ASP A 327 -30.83 -25.37 -18.55
N ARG A 328 -31.24 -26.08 -17.50
CA ARG A 328 -30.58 -26.04 -16.20
C ARG A 328 -29.09 -26.40 -16.31
N GLY A 329 -28.23 -25.42 -16.04
CA GLY A 329 -26.76 -25.56 -16.07
C GLY A 329 -26.14 -25.50 -17.47
N LYS A 330 -26.93 -25.24 -18.51
CA LYS A 330 -26.47 -25.16 -19.91
C LYS A 330 -26.59 -23.76 -20.52
N GLU A 331 -27.25 -22.84 -19.82
CA GLU A 331 -27.25 -21.41 -20.15
C GLU A 331 -25.83 -20.83 -20.15
N ARG A 332 -25.53 -19.95 -21.10
CA ARG A 332 -24.22 -19.31 -21.24
C ARG A 332 -24.31 -17.81 -21.41
N LEU A 333 -23.39 -17.08 -20.79
CA LEU A 333 -23.10 -15.68 -21.08
C LEU A 333 -21.67 -15.55 -21.59
N THR A 334 -21.46 -14.74 -22.61
CA THR A 334 -20.12 -14.43 -23.12
C THR A 334 -19.74 -13.02 -22.73
N LEU A 335 -18.65 -12.89 -21.98
CA LEU A 335 -18.06 -11.63 -21.59
C LEU A 335 -16.83 -11.34 -22.46
N LEU A 336 -16.60 -10.07 -22.79
CA LEU A 336 -15.40 -9.56 -23.45
C LEU A 336 -14.77 -8.50 -22.56
N ASN A 337 -13.48 -8.64 -22.25
CA ASN A 337 -12.71 -7.54 -21.67
C ASN A 337 -12.17 -6.66 -22.81
N THR A 338 -12.58 -5.41 -22.86
CA THR A 338 -12.18 -4.45 -23.91
C THR A 338 -10.88 -3.74 -23.60
N THR A 339 -10.39 -3.87 -22.36
CA THR A 339 -9.14 -3.27 -21.90
C THR A 339 -7.93 -4.12 -22.28
N ALA A 340 -6.73 -3.55 -22.15
CA ALA A 340 -5.47 -4.27 -22.36
C ALA A 340 -5.05 -5.14 -21.17
N GLY A 341 -5.63 -4.92 -19.98
CA GLY A 341 -5.21 -5.55 -18.72
C GLY A 341 -6.11 -6.71 -18.29
N GLN A 342 -5.57 -7.63 -17.49
CA GLN A 342 -6.37 -8.68 -16.87
C GLN A 342 -7.29 -8.11 -15.77
N ILE A 343 -8.56 -8.48 -15.82
CA ILE A 343 -9.59 -8.12 -14.84
C ILE A 343 -9.90 -9.35 -13.97
N ASP A 344 -9.90 -9.16 -12.65
CA ASP A 344 -10.39 -10.17 -11.69
C ASP A 344 -11.89 -9.99 -11.51
N LEU A 345 -12.65 -11.04 -11.81
CA LEU A 345 -14.11 -11.07 -11.70
C LEU A 345 -14.58 -11.55 -10.31
N THR A 346 -13.67 -11.83 -9.38
CA THR A 346 -14.01 -12.27 -8.03
C THR A 346 -14.87 -11.23 -7.31
N GLY A 347 -16.05 -11.66 -6.87
CA GLY A 347 -17.02 -10.78 -6.19
C GLY A 347 -17.93 -9.98 -7.12
N TRP A 348 -17.66 -9.99 -8.44
CA TRP A 348 -18.58 -9.41 -9.42
C TRP A 348 -19.89 -10.17 -9.45
N THR A 349 -20.93 -9.53 -9.94
CA THR A 349 -22.28 -10.09 -9.93
C THR A 349 -22.97 -9.92 -11.27
N LEU A 350 -23.50 -11.02 -11.81
CA LEU A 350 -24.53 -11.00 -12.84
C LEU A 350 -25.89 -10.89 -12.16
N ARG A 351 -26.71 -9.93 -12.55
CA ARG A 351 -28.04 -9.70 -11.98
C ARG A 351 -29.11 -9.69 -13.06
N ASP A 352 -30.24 -10.36 -12.81
CA ASP A 352 -31.42 -10.30 -13.67
C ASP A 352 -32.38 -9.18 -13.23
N ARG A 353 -33.39 -8.90 -14.06
CA ARG A 353 -34.44 -7.90 -13.76
C ARG A 353 -35.27 -8.19 -12.50
N ASN A 354 -35.29 -9.44 -12.03
CA ASN A 354 -36.03 -9.86 -10.84
C ASN A 354 -35.14 -9.84 -9.58
N GLY A 355 -33.91 -9.33 -9.68
CA GLY A 355 -32.95 -9.26 -8.58
C GLY A 355 -32.23 -10.58 -8.29
N ARG A 356 -32.41 -11.63 -9.11
CA ARG A 356 -31.65 -12.88 -8.99
C ARG A 356 -30.21 -12.62 -9.41
N ALA A 357 -29.27 -13.21 -8.69
CA ALA A 357 -27.87 -12.87 -8.82
C ALA A 357 -26.97 -14.12 -8.84
N GLN A 358 -25.93 -14.07 -9.66
CA GLN A 358 -24.84 -15.03 -9.66
C GLN A 358 -23.54 -14.27 -9.45
N ARG A 359 -22.80 -14.64 -8.40
CA ARG A 359 -21.44 -14.15 -8.18
C ARG A 359 -20.48 -14.81 -9.16
N LEU A 360 -19.55 -14.02 -9.66
CA LEU A 360 -18.47 -14.45 -10.52
C LEU A 360 -17.18 -14.64 -9.73
N THR A 361 -16.29 -15.45 -10.28
CA THR A 361 -14.94 -15.72 -9.79
C THR A 361 -14.02 -15.95 -10.99
N GLY A 362 -12.71 -15.89 -10.74
CA GLY A 362 -11.69 -16.09 -11.76
C GLY A 362 -11.34 -14.80 -12.50
N THR A 363 -10.55 -14.92 -13.56
CA THR A 363 -9.94 -13.77 -14.24
C THR A 363 -10.25 -13.76 -15.73
N LEU A 364 -10.29 -12.56 -16.31
CA LEU A 364 -10.52 -12.32 -17.73
C LEU A 364 -9.36 -11.48 -18.29
N GLY A 365 -8.54 -12.10 -19.14
CA GLY A 365 -7.40 -11.43 -19.79
C GLY A 365 -7.83 -10.24 -20.65
N GLY A 366 -6.94 -9.28 -20.86
CA GLY A 366 -7.20 -8.12 -21.72
C GLY A 366 -7.47 -8.54 -23.17
N GLY A 367 -8.51 -8.00 -23.80
CA GLY A 367 -8.94 -8.37 -25.14
C GLY A 367 -9.52 -9.79 -25.26
N VAL A 368 -9.67 -10.53 -24.16
CA VAL A 368 -10.11 -11.93 -24.16
C VAL A 368 -11.62 -12.04 -23.97
N VAL A 369 -12.21 -13.07 -24.58
CA VAL A 369 -13.60 -13.48 -24.36
C VAL A 369 -13.66 -14.72 -23.46
N ALA A 370 -14.65 -14.77 -22.57
CA ALA A 370 -14.92 -15.95 -21.74
C ALA A 370 -16.42 -16.26 -21.68
N GLN A 371 -16.74 -17.57 -21.61
CA GLN A 371 -18.10 -18.05 -21.40
C GLN A 371 -18.34 -18.41 -19.93
N ILE A 372 -19.36 -17.79 -19.35
CA ILE A 372 -19.85 -18.04 -17.99
C ILE A 372 -21.06 -18.96 -18.06
N ALA A 373 -21.04 -20.06 -17.32
CA ALA A 373 -22.19 -20.96 -17.19
C ALA A 373 -23.19 -20.38 -16.17
N GLY A 374 -24.48 -20.48 -16.47
CA GLY A 374 -25.51 -20.31 -15.45
C GLY A 374 -25.40 -21.41 -14.39
N ASN A 375 -25.37 -21.03 -13.12
CA ASN A 375 -25.28 -21.97 -12.00
C ASN A 375 -26.65 -22.28 -11.35
N GLY A 376 -27.74 -21.72 -11.87
CA GLY A 376 -29.10 -21.86 -11.35
C GLY A 376 -29.50 -20.85 -10.26
N SER A 377 -28.58 -20.04 -9.73
CA SER A 377 -28.90 -18.87 -8.88
C SER A 377 -29.23 -17.62 -9.71
N PHE A 378 -28.90 -17.67 -10.99
CA PHE A 378 -29.23 -16.74 -12.06
C PHE A 378 -29.71 -17.58 -13.25
N ALA A 379 -30.76 -17.11 -13.94
CA ALA A 379 -31.34 -17.80 -15.09
C ALA A 379 -31.63 -16.79 -16.19
N LEU A 380 -31.35 -17.18 -17.43
CA LEU A 380 -31.62 -16.42 -18.62
C LEU A 380 -33.03 -16.77 -19.12
N GLY A 381 -34.01 -15.93 -18.82
CA GLY A 381 -35.40 -16.22 -19.20
C GLY A 381 -35.60 -16.42 -20.71
N ASN A 382 -36.25 -17.52 -21.11
CA ASN A 382 -36.53 -17.86 -22.52
C ASN A 382 -37.57 -16.93 -23.17
N THR A 383 -38.27 -16.11 -22.37
CA THR A 383 -39.21 -15.09 -22.85
C THR A 383 -38.59 -13.69 -22.95
N GLY A 384 -37.26 -13.60 -22.86
CA GLY A 384 -36.53 -12.32 -22.79
C GLY A 384 -36.18 -11.92 -21.36
N GLY A 385 -35.25 -10.97 -21.24
CA GLY A 385 -34.73 -10.53 -19.95
C GLY A 385 -33.73 -9.39 -20.08
N THR A 386 -33.34 -8.85 -18.92
CA THR A 386 -32.27 -7.87 -18.75
C THR A 386 -31.19 -8.50 -17.88
N ILE A 387 -29.94 -8.29 -18.27
CA ILE A 387 -28.76 -8.82 -17.57
C ILE A 387 -27.85 -7.63 -17.29
N THR A 388 -27.61 -7.36 -16.01
CA THR A 388 -26.68 -6.33 -15.56
C THR A 388 -25.43 -7.02 -15.03
N LEU A 389 -24.25 -6.61 -15.52
CA LEU A 389 -22.95 -6.97 -14.95
C LEU A 389 -22.54 -5.88 -13.97
N LEU A 390 -22.29 -6.26 -12.72
CA LEU A 390 -21.85 -5.38 -11.64
C LEU A 390 -20.43 -5.77 -11.22
N ASP A 391 -19.58 -4.78 -10.94
CA ASP A 391 -18.27 -5.02 -10.32
C ASP A 391 -18.40 -5.50 -8.86
N ALA A 392 -17.26 -5.73 -8.20
CA ALA A 392 -17.22 -6.17 -6.81
C ALA A 392 -17.77 -5.13 -5.79
N LEU A 393 -17.89 -3.86 -6.19
CA LEU A 393 -18.46 -2.77 -5.38
C LEU A 393 -19.96 -2.54 -5.65
N GLY A 394 -20.52 -3.26 -6.63
CA GLY A 394 -21.92 -3.11 -7.05
C GLY A 394 -22.14 -2.04 -8.12
N THR A 395 -21.07 -1.52 -8.73
CA THR A 395 -21.14 -0.55 -9.84
C THR A 395 -21.54 -1.26 -11.13
N PRO A 396 -22.55 -0.77 -11.88
CA PRO A 396 -22.87 -1.31 -13.21
C PRO A 396 -21.74 -1.09 -14.22
N ILE A 397 -21.25 -2.20 -14.79
CA ILE A 397 -20.22 -2.22 -15.84
C ILE A 397 -20.84 -2.38 -17.22
N ASP A 398 -21.87 -3.20 -17.35
CA ASP A 398 -22.60 -3.35 -18.61
C ASP A 398 -24.03 -3.87 -18.38
N GLU A 399 -24.92 -3.60 -19.33
CA GLU A 399 -26.28 -4.10 -19.34
C GLU A 399 -26.73 -4.46 -20.77
N VAL A 400 -27.35 -5.63 -20.90
CA VAL A 400 -28.05 -6.07 -22.13
C VAL A 400 -29.51 -6.34 -21.85
N THR A 401 -30.33 -6.17 -22.88
CA THR A 401 -31.71 -6.66 -22.89
C THR A 401 -31.96 -7.47 -24.16
N TYR A 402 -32.69 -8.58 -24.03
CA TYR A 402 -33.15 -9.39 -25.15
C TYR A 402 -34.64 -9.73 -25.02
N ARG A 403 -35.32 -9.95 -26.14
CA ARG A 403 -36.77 -10.18 -26.23
C ARG A 403 -37.06 -11.63 -26.63
N ALA A 404 -38.26 -12.13 -26.30
CA ALA A 404 -38.73 -13.46 -26.66
C ALA A 404 -38.50 -13.82 -28.15
N GLY A 405 -38.75 -12.88 -29.08
CA GLY A 405 -38.55 -13.13 -30.52
C GLY A 405 -37.10 -13.36 -30.96
N GLN A 406 -36.13 -13.06 -30.10
CA GLN A 406 -34.70 -13.32 -30.33
C GLN A 406 -34.26 -14.67 -29.77
N VAL A 407 -35.03 -15.26 -28.86
CA VAL A 407 -34.74 -16.56 -28.24
C VAL A 407 -35.18 -17.67 -29.18
N LYS A 408 -34.24 -18.55 -29.52
CA LYS A 408 -34.50 -19.77 -30.31
C LYS A 408 -33.66 -20.89 -29.70
N GLU A 409 -34.26 -22.06 -29.55
CA GLU A 409 -33.58 -23.23 -29.00
C GLU A 409 -32.23 -23.48 -29.69
N GLY A 410 -31.19 -23.66 -28.87
CA GLY A 410 -29.81 -23.91 -29.28
C GLY A 410 -29.10 -22.71 -29.93
N ARG A 411 -29.70 -21.52 -29.97
CA ARG A 411 -29.10 -20.35 -30.64
C ARG A 411 -28.64 -19.28 -29.66
N THR A 412 -27.37 -18.92 -29.80
CA THR A 412 -26.78 -17.77 -29.11
C THR A 412 -27.28 -16.47 -29.71
N ILE A 413 -27.70 -15.56 -28.84
CA ILE A 413 -28.01 -14.16 -29.14
C ILE A 413 -26.70 -13.38 -29.05
N ALA A 414 -26.28 -12.75 -30.14
CA ALA A 414 -25.19 -11.78 -30.13
C ALA A 414 -25.77 -10.37 -29.88
N PHE A 415 -25.14 -9.61 -28.99
CA PHE A 415 -25.51 -8.24 -28.72
C PHE A 415 -24.65 -7.31 -29.58
N GLY A 416 -25.29 -6.44 -30.36
CA GLY A 416 -24.60 -5.38 -31.08
C GLY A 416 -24.10 -4.36 -30.07
N ARG A 417 -22.78 -4.13 -30.04
CA ARG A 417 -22.10 -3.21 -29.12
C ARG A 417 -21.28 -2.21 -29.92
#